data_AF-A0A326GJM4-F1
#
_entry.id   AF-A0A326GJM4-F1
#
_cell.length_a   1.000
_cell.length_b   1.000
_cell.length_c   1.000
_cell.angle_alpha   90.00
_cell.angle_beta   90.00
_cell.angle_gamma   90.00
#
_symmetry.space_group_name_H-M   'P 1'
#
loop_
_entity.id
_entity.type
_entity.pdbx_description
1 polymer ?
#
loop_
_entity_poly.entity_id
_entity_poly.type
_entity_poly.pdbx_seq_one_letter_code
_entity_poly.pdbx_strand_id
1 'polypeptide(L)'
;MTEERITETHTPSGDTHTTHTVITDDGRRSGGSGWLIALGLIALAIVGIYLFTQMSGSEVAKDNAIAGAANEVGEAAGQVGDAAQNAGEAVDDAVGGE
;
A
#
# COMPACT_ATOMS: atom_id res chain seq x y z
N MET A 1 0.89 -14.34 44.04
CA MET A 1 0.55 -14.78 45.41
C MET A 1 -0.91 -14.38 45.58
N THR A 2 -1.81 -15.36 45.73
CA THR A 2 -3.24 -15.09 45.91
C THR A 2 -3.49 -15.01 47.41
N GLU A 3 -3.87 -13.85 47.92
CA GLU A 3 -4.23 -13.70 49.33
C GLU A 3 -5.69 -14.11 49.51
N GLU A 4 -5.92 -15.18 50.26
CA GLU A 4 -7.24 -15.60 50.69
C GLU A 4 -7.55 -14.93 52.04
N ARG A 5 -8.56 -14.06 52.07
CA ARG A 5 -9.10 -13.50 53.33
C ARG A 5 -10.54 -13.96 53.50
N ILE A 6 -10.74 -14.95 54.36
CA ILE A 6 -12.08 -15.40 54.77
C ILE A 6 -12.52 -14.49 55.93
N THR A 7 -13.61 -13.73 55.72
CA THR A 7 -14.25 -12.96 56.80
C THR A 7 -15.59 -13.61 57.07
N GLU A 8 -15.72 -14.27 58.21
CA GLU A 8 -16.90 -15.02 58.59
C GLU A 8 -17.81 -14.14 59.47
N THR A 9 -19.02 -13.85 59.03
CA THR A 9 -20.04 -13.14 59.82
C THR A 9 -21.23 -14.06 60.08
N HIS A 10 -21.43 -14.39 61.35
CA HIS A 10 -22.49 -15.30 61.81
C HIS A 10 -23.78 -14.52 62.05
N THR A 11 -24.90 -14.95 61.45
CA THR A 11 -26.23 -14.37 61.73
C THR A 11 -26.91 -15.14 62.88
N PRO A 12 -27.73 -14.49 63.73
CA PRO A 12 -28.26 -15.10 64.95
C PRO A 12 -29.28 -16.24 64.75
N SER A 13 -29.69 -16.52 63.50
CA SER A 13 -30.74 -17.52 63.19
C SER A 13 -30.22 -18.88 62.77
N GLY A 14 -28.89 -19.10 62.69
CA GLY A 14 -28.32 -20.42 62.41
C GLY A 14 -28.42 -20.89 60.95
N ASP A 15 -28.99 -20.09 60.05
CA ASP A 15 -29.04 -20.37 58.62
C ASP A 15 -27.77 -19.85 57.92
N THR A 16 -26.92 -20.78 57.47
CA THR A 16 -25.69 -20.46 56.73
C THR A 16 -26.03 -20.30 55.25
N HIS A 17 -25.94 -19.08 54.72
CA HIS A 17 -26.06 -18.82 53.29
C HIS A 17 -24.67 -18.62 52.69
N THR A 18 -24.17 -19.62 51.97
CA THR A 18 -22.86 -19.56 51.30
C THR A 18 -23.03 -19.11 49.86
N THR A 19 -22.85 -17.82 49.60
CA THR A 19 -22.76 -17.30 48.23
C THR A 19 -21.30 -17.40 47.75
N HIS A 20 -21.00 -18.42 46.95
CA HIS A 20 -19.71 -18.54 46.26
C HIS A 20 -19.70 -17.62 45.04
N THR A 21 -19.16 -16.41 45.18
CA THR A 21 -18.80 -15.58 44.02
C THR A 21 -17.34 -15.83 43.70
N VAL A 22 -17.10 -16.66 42.68
CA VAL A 22 -15.77 -16.81 42.07
C VAL A 22 -15.54 -15.60 41.19
N ILE A 23 -14.77 -14.63 41.68
CA ILE A 23 -14.21 -13.57 40.84
C ILE A 23 -12.96 -14.15 40.20
N THR A 24 -13.11 -14.77 39.03
CA THR A 24 -11.97 -15.06 38.17
C THR A 24 -11.45 -13.73 37.64
N ASP A 25 -10.28 -13.31 38.13
CA ASP A 25 -9.51 -12.23 37.52
C ASP A 25 -9.11 -12.69 36.12
N ASP A 26 -9.88 -12.23 35.14
CA ASP A 26 -9.75 -12.59 33.74
C ASP A 26 -8.56 -11.92 33.05
N GLY A 27 -7.50 -11.65 33.81
CA GLY A 27 -6.26 -11.02 33.37
C GLY A 27 -5.44 -11.83 32.36
N ARG A 28 -5.94 -12.96 31.83
CA ARG A 28 -5.22 -13.82 30.87
C ARG A 28 -6.01 -14.21 29.62
N ARG A 29 -7.06 -13.47 29.25
CA ARG A 29 -7.79 -13.73 27.99
C ARG A 29 -7.24 -12.99 26.75
N SER A 30 -6.27 -12.08 26.92
CA SER A 30 -5.91 -11.08 25.89
C SER A 30 -4.72 -11.46 24.97
N GLY A 31 -4.13 -12.64 25.13
CA GLY A 31 -2.87 -12.98 24.42
C GLY A 31 -3.04 -13.41 22.95
N GLY A 32 -4.13 -14.08 22.59
CA GLY A 32 -4.28 -14.72 21.28
C GLY A 32 -5.00 -13.86 20.23
N SER A 33 -6.03 -13.12 20.64
CA SER A 33 -6.87 -12.31 19.74
C SER A 33 -6.14 -11.10 19.18
N GLY A 34 -5.32 -10.42 19.99
CA GLY A 34 -4.49 -9.30 19.53
C GLY A 34 -3.46 -9.71 18.47
N TRP A 35 -2.91 -10.92 18.59
CA TRP A 35 -1.90 -11.42 17.65
C TRP A 35 -2.51 -11.80 16.30
N LEU A 36 -3.72 -12.38 16.30
CA LEU A 36 -4.47 -12.64 15.07
C LEU A 36 -4.83 -11.35 14.32
N ILE A 37 -5.21 -10.30 15.04
CA ILE A 37 -5.48 -8.98 14.45
C ILE A 37 -4.18 -8.40 13.86
N ALA A 38 -3.06 -8.46 14.58
CA ALA A 38 -1.77 -7.99 14.10
C ALA A 38 -1.32 -8.72 12.83
N LEU A 39 -1.45 -10.06 12.79
CA LEU A 39 -1.15 -10.86 11.60
C LEU A 39 -2.09 -10.51 10.43
N GLY A 40 -3.38 -10.30 10.71
CA GLY A 40 -4.35 -9.87 9.71
C GLY A 40 -3.97 -8.54 9.07
N LEU A 41 -3.55 -7.56 9.86
CA LEU A 41 -3.10 -6.25 9.36
C LEU A 41 -1.84 -6.36 8.49
N ILE A 42 -0.87 -7.21 8.87
CA ILE A 42 0.34 -7.46 8.07
C ILE A 42 -0.03 -8.08 6.72
N ALA A 43 -0.92 -9.08 6.70
CA ALA A 43 -1.37 -9.71 5.47
C ALA A 43 -2.09 -8.70 4.55
N LEU A 44 -2.94 -7.84 5.12
CA LEU A 44 -3.65 -6.79 4.39
C LEU A 44 -2.67 -5.76 3.79
N ALA A 45 -1.63 -5.38 4.53
CA ALA A 45 -0.57 -4.49 4.03
C ALA A 45 0.20 -5.11 2.85
N ILE A 46 0.53 -6.41 2.92
CA ILE A 46 1.22 -7.11 1.82
C ILE A 46 0.36 -7.12 0.55
N VAL A 47 -0.93 -7.45 0.68
CA VAL A 47 -1.86 -7.45 -0.46
C VAL A 47 -2.03 -6.04 -1.02
N GLY A 48 -2.14 -5.03 -0.15
CA GLY A 48 -2.22 -3.62 -0.55
C GLY A 48 -0.98 -3.17 -1.33
N ILE A 49 0.22 -3.49 -0.85
CA ILE A 49 1.48 -3.19 -1.53
C ILE A 49 1.54 -3.92 -2.88
N TYR A 50 1.21 -5.21 -2.93
CA TYR A 50 1.24 -5.98 -4.16
C TYR A 50 0.31 -5.41 -5.25
N LEU A 51 -0.93 -5.07 -4.89
CA LEU A 51 -1.89 -4.45 -5.81
C LEU A 51 -1.47 -3.03 -6.22
N PHE A 52 -0.92 -2.25 -5.28
CA PHE A 52 -0.39 -0.92 -5.56
C PHE A 52 0.82 -0.97 -6.51
N THR A 53 1.76 -1.88 -6.28
CA THR A 53 2.91 -2.10 -7.16
C THR A 53 2.49 -2.64 -8.54
N GLN A 54 1.47 -3.49 -8.61
CA GLN A 54 0.90 -3.94 -9.89
C GLN A 54 0.29 -2.78 -10.68
N MET A 55 -0.39 -1.83 -10.00
CA MET A 55 -0.88 -0.60 -10.63
C MET A 55 0.27 0.30 -11.10
N SER A 56 1.29 0.53 -10.27
CA SER A 56 2.44 1.39 -10.61
C SER A 56 3.33 0.81 -11.73
N GLY A 57 3.36 -0.52 -11.91
CA GLY A 57 4.07 -1.14 -13.04
C GLY A 57 3.50 -0.75 -14.42
N SER A 58 2.21 -0.38 -14.47
CA SER A 58 1.54 0.10 -15.69
C SER A 58 2.04 1.45 -16.15
N GLU A 59 2.45 2.33 -15.22
CA GLU A 59 2.99 3.66 -15.52
C GLU A 59 4.41 3.53 -16.10
N VAL A 60 5.26 2.68 -15.52
CA VAL A 60 6.62 2.43 -16.04
C VAL A 60 6.59 1.80 -17.44
N ALA A 61 5.65 0.89 -17.70
CA ALA A 61 5.48 0.32 -19.04
C ALA A 61 4.96 1.37 -20.06
N LYS A 62 4.06 2.26 -19.63
CA LYS A 62 3.58 3.39 -20.45
C LYS A 62 4.69 4.38 -20.77
N ASP A 63 5.53 4.73 -19.81
CA ASP A 63 6.60 5.71 -20.00
C ASP A 63 7.66 5.20 -20.99
N ASN A 64 7.96 3.89 -20.97
CA ASN A 64 8.83 3.28 -21.98
C ASN A 64 8.22 3.27 -23.38
N ALA A 65 6.90 3.01 -23.50
CA ALA A 65 6.21 3.07 -24.79
C ALA A 65 6.11 4.50 -25.33
N ILE A 66 5.86 5.49 -24.46
CA ILE A 66 5.81 6.91 -24.82
C ILE A 66 7.19 7.43 -25.20
N ALA A 67 8.25 7.05 -24.49
CA ALA A 67 9.63 7.39 -24.85
C ALA A 67 10.03 6.82 -26.22
N GLY A 68 9.65 5.56 -26.51
CA GLY A 68 9.85 4.95 -27.83
C GLY A 68 9.12 5.70 -28.95
N ALA A 69 7.85 6.04 -28.74
CA ALA A 69 7.07 6.81 -29.70
C ALA A 69 7.61 8.24 -29.90
N ALA A 70 8.06 8.91 -28.84
CA ALA A 70 8.64 10.25 -28.93
C ALA A 70 9.96 10.26 -29.71
N ASN A 71 10.79 9.23 -29.55
CA ASN A 71 12.03 9.08 -30.31
C ASN A 71 11.76 8.88 -31.82
N GLU A 72 10.82 8.02 -32.16
CA GLU A 72 10.42 7.77 -33.56
C GLU A 72 9.83 9.03 -34.23
N VAL A 73 9.02 9.82 -33.51
CA VAL A 73 8.52 11.12 -33.99
C VAL A 73 9.66 12.14 -34.14
N GLY A 74 10.63 12.16 -33.23
CA GLY A 74 11.81 13.03 -33.31
C GLY A 74 12.65 12.74 -34.55
N GLU A 75 12.92 11.46 -34.85
CA GLU A 75 13.65 11.04 -36.06
C GLU A 75 12.90 11.38 -37.34
N ALA A 76 11.58 11.18 -37.37
CA ALA A 76 10.75 11.55 -38.52
C ALA A 76 10.72 13.07 -38.74
N ALA A 77 10.58 13.85 -37.67
CA ALA A 77 10.62 15.31 -37.74
C ALA A 77 11.98 15.83 -38.22
N GLY A 78 13.08 15.21 -37.79
CA GLY A 78 14.43 15.51 -38.27
C GLY A 78 14.55 15.31 -39.78
N GLN A 79 14.14 14.14 -40.29
CA GLN A 79 14.16 13.84 -41.73
C GLN A 79 13.33 14.83 -42.56
N VAL A 80 12.15 15.24 -42.05
CA VAL A 80 11.33 16.26 -42.71
C VAL A 80 12.01 17.63 -42.70
N GLY A 81 12.64 18.00 -41.59
CA GLY A 81 13.41 19.24 -41.47
C GLY A 81 14.61 19.29 -42.43
N ASP A 82 15.34 18.19 -42.56
CA ASP A 82 16.45 18.06 -43.51
C ASP A 82 15.94 18.16 -44.96
N ALA A 83 14.84 17.50 -45.29
CA ALA A 83 14.25 17.60 -46.63
C ALA A 83 13.78 19.03 -46.94
N ALA A 84 13.18 19.72 -45.97
CA ALA A 84 12.74 21.10 -46.12
C ALA A 84 13.93 22.07 -46.31
N GLN A 85 15.02 21.89 -45.56
CA GLN A 85 16.25 22.69 -45.72
C GLN A 85 16.87 22.49 -47.11
N ASN A 86 17.07 21.23 -47.52
CA ASN A 86 17.62 20.92 -48.85
C ASN A 86 16.75 21.51 -49.98
N ALA A 87 15.43 21.46 -49.84
CA ALA A 87 14.53 22.07 -50.82
C ALA A 87 14.63 23.60 -50.83
N GLY A 88 14.79 24.23 -49.66
CA GLY A 88 15.02 25.67 -49.54
C GLY A 88 16.33 26.10 -50.18
N GLU A 89 17.42 25.39 -49.89
CA GLU A 89 18.74 25.64 -50.48
C GLU A 89 18.74 25.48 -52.00
N ALA A 90 18.06 24.44 -52.52
CA ALA A 90 17.94 24.24 -53.97
C ALA A 90 17.16 25.37 -54.66
N VAL A 91 16.16 25.95 -54.00
CA VAL A 91 15.42 27.10 -54.52
C VAL A 91 16.24 28.38 -54.44
N ASP A 92 16.95 28.61 -53.33
CA ASP A 92 17.83 29.77 -53.16
C ASP A 92 18.95 29.78 -54.22
N ASP A 93 19.58 28.64 -54.47
CA ASP A 93 20.60 28.49 -55.52
C ASP A 93 20.03 28.75 -56.93
N ALA A 94 18.82 28.25 -57.21
CA ALA A 94 18.17 28.45 -58.51
C ALA A 94 17.72 29.90 -58.77
N VAL A 95 17.49 30.70 -57.72
CA VAL A 95 17.01 32.08 -57.83
C VAL A 95 18.11 33.11 -57.59
N GLY A 96 19.13 32.78 -56.79
CA GLY A 96 20.25 33.64 -56.42
C GLY A 96 21.52 33.44 -57.26
N GLY A 97 21.57 32.44 -58.13
CA GLY A 97 22.64 32.23 -59.10
C GLY A 97 22.63 33.24 -60.26
N GLU A 98 22.95 34.51 -59.98
CA GLU A 98 23.41 35.52 -60.95
C GLU A 98 24.82 36.02 -60.61
#